data_AF-A0A969H558-F1
#
_entry.id   AF-A0A969H558-F1
#
_cell.length_a   1.000
_cell.length_b   1.000
_cell.length_c   1.000
_cell.angle_alpha   90.00
_cell.angle_beta   90.00
_cell.angle_gamma   90.00
#
_symmetry.space_group_name_H-M   'P 1'
#
loop_
_entity.id
_entity.type
_entity.pdbx_description
1 polymer ?
#
loop_
_entity_poly.entity_id
_entity_poly.type
_entity_poly.pdbx_seq_one_letter_code
_entity_poly.pdbx_strand_id
1 'polypeptide(L)'
;MPGFWDHITGSVFSSELQPAAAGLDRLALAWQLLRQQVGWVGAVLALLGLITLWQRGQTGLLLLTGLSFIIFLAFNLIYFIGDVYVLFIPNWLLLCLWLGLGWLGLVNGMSEAFVRAKTGSVNTSPNLEALEKRLGQRIYHFIAITLTGLGLLFPLVLVVTRYDEINQANNIAARERWHTILAEPVPTEAVLLSNDRNEIMPMWYHQYAEGAGLTCWAFFP
;
A
#
# COMPACT_ATOMS: atom_id res chain seq x y z
N MET A 1 -26.80 -9.39 -27.27
CA MET A 1 -25.58 -8.62 -26.97
C MET A 1 -25.60 -7.75 -25.68
N PRO A 2 -26.66 -7.67 -24.83
CA PRO A 2 -26.56 -6.87 -23.61
C PRO A 2 -25.45 -7.34 -22.66
N GLY A 3 -25.27 -8.66 -22.52
CA GLY A 3 -24.20 -9.22 -21.67
C GLY A 3 -22.76 -8.80 -22.04
N PHE A 4 -22.48 -8.45 -23.30
CA PHE A 4 -21.16 -7.92 -23.70
C PHE A 4 -20.94 -6.50 -23.17
N TRP A 5 -21.96 -5.65 -23.30
CA TRP A 5 -21.93 -4.30 -22.75
C TRP A 5 -21.93 -4.30 -21.24
N ASP A 6 -22.67 -5.22 -20.61
CA ASP A 6 -22.65 -5.42 -19.16
C ASP A 6 -21.25 -5.81 -18.66
N HIS A 7 -20.55 -6.67 -19.41
CA HIS A 7 -19.18 -7.04 -19.09
C HIS A 7 -18.19 -5.87 -19.29
N ILE A 8 -18.28 -5.13 -20.39
CA ILE A 8 -17.41 -3.96 -20.67
C ILE A 8 -17.62 -2.84 -19.66
N THR A 9 -18.87 -2.59 -19.27
CA THR A 9 -19.20 -1.54 -18.29
C THR A 9 -19.00 -1.99 -16.85
N GLY A 10 -18.72 -3.29 -16.63
CA GLY A 10 -18.54 -3.88 -15.31
C GLY A 10 -19.83 -3.99 -14.49
N SER A 11 -21.02 -3.84 -15.11
CA SER A 11 -22.31 -3.93 -14.42
C SER A 11 -22.53 -5.32 -13.78
N VAL A 12 -21.88 -6.36 -14.33
CA VAL A 12 -21.85 -7.72 -13.77
C VAL A 12 -21.25 -7.76 -12.36
N PHE A 13 -20.36 -6.82 -12.00
CA PHE A 13 -19.72 -6.76 -10.68
C PHE A 13 -20.48 -5.87 -9.68
N SER A 14 -21.67 -5.39 -10.04
CA SER A 14 -22.45 -4.48 -9.19
C SER A 14 -22.92 -5.13 -7.88
N SER A 15 -23.06 -6.46 -7.81
CA SER A 15 -23.38 -7.20 -6.58
C SER A 15 -22.29 -7.08 -5.51
N GLU A 16 -21.03 -6.96 -5.96
CA GLU A 16 -19.86 -6.84 -5.08
C GLU A 16 -19.66 -5.41 -4.57
N LEU A 17 -20.32 -4.43 -5.19
CA LEU A 17 -20.36 -3.06 -4.72
C LEU A 17 -21.47 -2.91 -3.69
N GLN A 18 -21.08 -2.81 -2.42
CA GLN A 18 -21.99 -2.63 -1.29
C GLN A 18 -21.72 -1.31 -0.56
N PRO A 19 -22.10 -0.15 -1.13
CA PRO A 19 -21.88 1.15 -0.49
C PRO A 19 -22.51 1.25 0.90
N ALA A 20 -23.66 0.59 1.13
CA ALA A 20 -24.33 0.56 2.42
C ALA A 20 -23.53 -0.18 3.51
N ALA A 21 -22.63 -1.08 3.11
CA ALA A 21 -21.77 -1.83 4.01
C ALA A 21 -20.42 -1.14 4.27
N ALA A 22 -20.11 -0.03 3.56
CA ALA A 22 -18.95 0.81 3.85
C ALA A 22 -19.15 1.58 5.16
N GLY A 23 -18.93 0.88 6.27
CA GLY A 23 -19.09 1.40 7.63
C GLY A 23 -17.76 1.56 8.37
N LEU A 24 -17.89 1.78 9.68
CA LEU A 24 -16.76 1.92 10.59
C LEU A 24 -15.85 0.69 10.60
N ASP A 25 -16.40 -0.52 10.43
CA ASP A 25 -15.61 -1.76 10.38
C ASP A 25 -14.65 -1.80 9.20
N ARG A 26 -15.08 -1.29 8.04
CA ARG A 26 -14.22 -1.20 6.84
C ARG A 26 -13.13 -0.16 7.00
N LEU A 27 -13.44 0.97 7.62
CA LEU A 27 -12.43 1.96 7.98
C LEU A 27 -11.44 1.42 9.01
N ALA A 28 -11.91 0.66 9.99
CA ALA A 28 -11.06 0.01 10.99
C ALA A 28 -10.14 -1.03 10.36
N LEU A 29 -10.63 -1.82 9.39
CA LEU A 29 -9.82 -2.74 8.59
C LEU A 29 -8.75 -1.98 7.79
N ALA A 30 -9.13 -0.95 7.04
CA ALA A 30 -8.18 -0.15 6.26
C ALA A 30 -7.09 0.47 7.15
N TRP A 31 -7.49 0.95 8.32
CA TRP A 31 -6.57 1.48 9.32
C TRP A 31 -5.63 0.42 9.91
N GLN A 32 -6.15 -0.77 10.20
CA GLN A 32 -5.35 -1.89 10.67
C GLN A 32 -4.33 -2.31 9.62
N LEU A 33 -4.73 -2.43 8.35
CA LEU A 33 -3.82 -2.74 7.25
C LEU A 33 -2.72 -1.68 7.14
N LEU A 34 -3.08 -0.39 7.21
CA LEU A 34 -2.10 0.70 7.17
C LEU A 34 -1.08 0.59 8.31
N ARG A 35 -1.55 0.33 9.54
CA ARG A 35 -0.67 0.16 10.70
C ARG A 35 0.23 -1.07 10.58
N GLN A 36 -0.25 -2.16 10.02
CA GLN A 36 0.56 -3.35 9.76
C GLN A 36 1.67 -3.04 8.74
N GLN A 37 1.34 -2.33 7.65
CA GLN A 37 2.28 -2.04 6.56
C GLN A 37 3.40 -1.06 6.95
N VAL A 38 3.05 0.09 7.55
CA VAL A 38 4.01 1.19 7.76
C VAL A 38 4.16 1.62 9.21
N GLY A 39 3.31 1.10 10.11
CA GLY A 39 3.27 1.51 11.51
C GLY A 39 2.91 2.98 11.71
N TRP A 40 2.95 3.43 12.97
CA TRP A 40 2.65 4.82 13.33
C TRP A 40 3.70 5.80 12.84
N VAL A 41 4.98 5.43 12.93
CA VAL A 41 6.09 6.26 12.45
C VAL A 41 5.95 6.51 10.96
N GLY A 42 5.62 5.46 10.19
CA GLY A 42 5.38 5.61 8.77
C GLY A 42 4.15 6.47 8.48
N ALA A 43 3.04 6.27 9.19
CA ALA A 43 1.86 7.12 9.01
C ALA A 43 2.17 8.62 9.23
N VAL A 44 2.92 8.95 10.29
CA VAL A 44 3.32 10.34 10.58
C VAL A 44 4.25 10.88 9.49
N LEU A 45 5.24 10.11 9.04
CA LEU A 45 6.13 10.51 7.95
C LEU A 45 5.36 10.73 6.63
N ALA A 46 4.37 9.90 6.32
CA ALA A 46 3.53 10.10 5.13
C ALA A 46 2.73 11.40 5.22
N LEU A 47 2.16 11.72 6.39
CA LEU A 47 1.48 13.00 6.63
C LEU A 47 2.44 14.19 6.47
N LEU A 48 3.67 14.08 6.98
CA LEU A 48 4.71 15.10 6.75
C LEU A 48 5.04 15.27 5.27
N GLY A 49 4.97 14.20 4.47
CA GLY A 49 5.13 14.26 3.01
C GLY A 49 4.05 15.11 2.34
N LEU A 50 2.79 14.91 2.73
CA LEU A 50 1.68 15.74 2.25
C LEU A 50 1.84 17.21 2.63
N ILE A 51 2.24 17.47 3.89
CA ILE A 51 2.53 18.83 4.36
C ILE A 51 3.67 19.46 3.56
N THR A 52 4.72 18.68 3.27
CA THR A 52 5.88 19.13 2.49
C THR A 52 5.46 19.51 1.06
N LEU A 53 4.58 18.74 0.43
CA LEU A 53 4.05 19.06 -0.91
C LEU A 53 3.24 20.36 -0.90
N TRP A 54 2.40 20.55 0.12
CA TRP A 54 1.63 21.77 0.29
C TRP A 54 2.56 22.98 0.49
N GLN A 55 3.52 22.91 1.41
CA GLN A 55 4.47 23.99 1.68
C GLN A 55 5.32 24.36 0.48
N ARG A 56 5.68 23.37 -0.37
CA ARG A 56 6.43 23.59 -1.61
C ARG A 56 5.57 24.08 -2.79
N GLY A 57 4.27 24.29 -2.58
CA GLY A 57 3.35 24.78 -3.61
C GLY A 57 3.07 23.78 -4.73
N GLN A 58 3.36 22.48 -4.53
CA GLN A 58 3.16 21.43 -5.55
C GLN A 58 1.71 20.93 -5.56
N THR A 59 0.76 21.85 -5.71
CA THR A 59 -0.68 21.57 -5.65
C THR A 59 -1.14 20.54 -6.67
N GLY A 60 -0.57 20.54 -7.88
CA GLY A 60 -0.87 19.53 -8.90
C GLY A 60 -0.54 18.11 -8.47
N LEU A 61 0.65 17.90 -7.89
CA LEU A 61 1.07 16.57 -7.41
C LEU A 61 0.29 16.15 -6.15
N LEU A 62 0.02 17.12 -5.26
CA LEU A 62 -0.79 16.89 -4.06
C LEU A 62 -2.21 16.46 -4.43
N LEU A 63 -2.86 17.15 -5.37
CA LEU A 63 -4.19 16.81 -5.84
C LEU A 63 -4.17 15.48 -6.58
N LEU A 64 -3.22 15.25 -7.47
CA LEU A 64 -3.11 13.99 -8.20
C LEU A 64 -2.98 12.80 -7.25
N THR A 65 -1.95 12.81 -6.38
CA THR A 65 -1.68 11.69 -5.47
C THR A 65 -2.75 11.57 -4.38
N GLY A 66 -3.24 12.69 -3.84
CA GLY A 66 -4.27 12.72 -2.82
C GLY A 66 -5.63 12.22 -3.32
N LEU A 67 -6.08 12.71 -4.48
CA LEU A 67 -7.34 12.25 -5.10
C LEU A 67 -7.23 10.80 -5.53
N SER A 68 -6.12 10.37 -6.15
CA SER A 68 -5.91 8.95 -6.46
C SER A 68 -6.00 8.07 -5.22
N PHE A 69 -5.34 8.47 -4.12
CA PHE A 69 -5.41 7.72 -2.87
C PHE A 69 -6.84 7.62 -2.33
N ILE A 70 -7.58 8.73 -2.32
CA ILE A 70 -8.97 8.77 -1.84
C ILE A 70 -9.88 7.92 -2.72
N ILE A 71 -9.73 7.97 -4.04
CA ILE A 71 -10.53 7.19 -4.98
C ILE A 71 -10.29 5.70 -4.78
N PHE A 72 -9.03 5.25 -4.74
CA PHE A 72 -8.72 3.85 -4.49
C PHE A 72 -9.17 3.39 -3.10
N LEU A 73 -9.00 4.23 -2.08
CA LEU A 73 -9.48 3.94 -0.73
C LEU A 73 -11.01 3.80 -0.72
N ALA A 74 -11.74 4.75 -1.30
CA ALA A 74 -13.19 4.73 -1.36
C ALA A 74 -13.70 3.49 -2.11
N PHE A 75 -13.08 3.15 -3.24
CA PHE A 75 -13.37 1.92 -3.97
C PHE A 75 -13.16 0.67 -3.10
N ASN A 76 -12.02 0.56 -2.42
CA ASN A 76 -11.72 -0.58 -1.56
C ASN A 76 -12.65 -0.70 -0.33
N LEU A 77 -13.24 0.41 0.12
CA LEU A 77 -14.20 0.40 1.22
C LEU A 77 -15.59 -0.10 0.79
N ILE A 78 -15.98 0.13 -0.47
CA ILE A 78 -17.28 -0.28 -1.00
C ILE A 78 -17.25 -1.61 -1.76
N TYR A 79 -16.07 -2.14 -2.08
CA TYR A 79 -15.89 -3.36 -2.87
C TYR A 79 -15.65 -4.57 -1.96
N PHE A 80 -16.61 -5.51 -1.93
CA PHE A 80 -16.71 -6.59 -0.97
C PHE A 80 -16.21 -7.92 -1.54
N ILE A 81 -14.89 -8.06 -1.65
CA ILE A 81 -14.24 -9.31 -2.06
C ILE A 81 -13.31 -9.85 -0.97
N GLY A 82 -13.15 -11.17 -0.91
CA GLY A 82 -12.39 -11.87 0.15
C GLY A 82 -10.91 -11.48 0.25
N ASP A 83 -10.28 -11.08 -0.87
CA ASP A 83 -8.88 -10.64 -0.95
C ASP A 83 -8.74 -9.12 -1.18
N VAL A 84 -9.70 -8.32 -0.69
CA VAL A 84 -9.72 -6.85 -0.82
C VAL A 84 -8.41 -6.16 -0.40
N TYR A 85 -7.64 -6.76 0.51
CA TYR A 85 -6.35 -6.23 0.96
C TYR A 85 -5.32 -6.08 -0.18
N VAL A 86 -5.41 -6.90 -1.23
CA VAL A 86 -4.56 -6.82 -2.44
C VAL A 86 -4.87 -5.54 -3.22
N LEU A 87 -6.13 -5.11 -3.24
CA LEU A 87 -6.57 -3.91 -3.95
C LEU A 87 -6.07 -2.62 -3.29
N PHE A 88 -5.49 -2.69 -2.09
CA PHE A 88 -4.80 -1.56 -1.47
C PHE A 88 -3.36 -1.34 -1.97
N ILE A 89 -2.80 -2.21 -2.83
CA ILE A 89 -1.44 -2.03 -3.38
C ILE A 89 -1.21 -0.61 -3.94
N PRO A 90 -2.12 -0.02 -4.75
CA PRO A 90 -1.96 1.36 -5.22
C PRO A 90 -1.87 2.39 -4.08
N ASN A 91 -2.68 2.23 -3.02
CA ASN A 91 -2.61 3.07 -1.83
C ASN A 91 -1.25 2.94 -1.12
N TRP A 92 -0.70 1.72 -1.03
CA TRP A 92 0.61 1.50 -0.43
C TRP A 92 1.73 2.17 -1.22
N LEU A 93 1.68 2.14 -2.56
CA LEU A 93 2.65 2.84 -3.40
C LEU A 93 2.63 4.36 -3.20
N LEU A 94 1.44 4.95 -3.11
CA LEU A 94 1.27 6.38 -2.84
C LEU A 94 1.75 6.74 -1.42
N LEU A 95 1.49 5.88 -0.43
CA LEU A 95 2.01 6.05 0.92
C LEU A 95 3.54 5.99 0.96
N CYS A 96 4.18 5.06 0.24
CA CYS A 96 5.64 4.99 0.10
C CYS A 96 6.23 6.27 -0.51
N LEU A 97 5.54 6.86 -1.50
CA LEU A 97 5.95 8.13 -2.07
C LEU A 97 5.89 9.26 -1.03
N TRP A 98 4.77 9.39 -0.31
CA TRP A 98 4.61 10.41 0.72
C TRP A 98 5.58 10.22 1.89
N LEU A 99 5.85 8.97 2.28
CA LEU A 99 6.87 8.62 3.26
C LEU A 99 8.25 9.17 2.89
N GLY A 100 8.68 8.90 1.66
CA GLY A 100 9.97 9.40 1.16
C GLY A 100 10.02 10.92 1.14
N LEU A 101 8.95 11.57 0.67
CA LEU A 101 8.84 13.04 0.66
C LEU A 101 8.86 13.63 2.07
N GLY A 102 8.17 13.00 3.02
CA GLY A 102 8.13 13.44 4.41
C GLY A 102 9.48 13.31 5.09
N TRP A 103 10.21 12.22 4.83
CA TRP A 103 11.59 12.06 5.28
C TRP A 103 12.49 13.16 4.73
N LEU A 104 12.44 13.43 3.41
CA LEU A 104 13.23 14.49 2.78
C LEU A 104 12.87 15.88 3.31
N GLY A 105 11.58 16.14 3.55
CA GLY A 105 11.11 17.37 4.18
C GLY A 105 11.70 17.56 5.57
N LEU A 106 11.68 16.50 6.39
CA LEU A 106 12.26 16.48 7.73
C LEU A 106 13.78 16.68 7.70
N VAL A 107 14.50 15.98 6.82
CA VAL A 107 15.96 16.12 6.66
C VAL A 107 16.34 17.56 6.29
N ASN A 108 15.64 18.15 5.32
CA ASN A 108 15.90 19.53 4.90
C ASN A 108 15.65 20.50 6.05
N GLY A 109 14.49 20.39 6.73
CA GLY A 109 14.13 21.26 7.85
C GLY A 109 15.12 21.17 9.01
N MET A 110 15.56 19.96 9.37
CA MET A 110 16.57 19.76 10.42
C MET A 110 17.94 20.31 10.03
N SER A 111 18.36 20.10 8.78
CA SER A 111 19.66 20.56 8.29
C SER A 111 19.71 22.09 8.24
N GLU A 112 18.65 22.75 7.77
CA GLU A 112 18.53 24.21 7.76
C GLU A 112 18.48 24.79 9.17
N ALA A 113 17.67 24.21 10.07
CA ALA A 113 17.57 24.66 11.46
C ALA A 113 18.92 24.56 12.19
N PHE A 114 19.67 23.47 11.96
CA PHE A 114 20.99 23.26 12.57
C PHE A 114 22.01 24.28 12.07
N VAL A 115 22.11 24.48 10.76
CA VAL A 115 23.02 25.48 10.19
C VAL A 115 22.64 26.88 10.67
N ARG A 116 21.36 27.25 10.66
CA ARG A 116 20.90 28.56 11.14
C ARG A 116 21.24 28.79 12.62
N ALA A 117 21.14 27.76 13.45
CA ALA A 117 21.49 27.85 14.87
C ALA A 117 23.00 28.04 15.10
N LYS A 118 23.86 27.50 14.23
CA LYS A 118 25.33 27.60 14.34
C LYS A 118 25.93 28.81 13.64
N THR A 119 25.28 29.31 12.60
CA THR A 119 25.68 30.47 11.79
C THR A 119 24.99 31.77 12.25
N GLY A 120 24.09 31.68 13.24
CA GLY A 120 23.37 32.83 13.78
C GLY A 120 24.24 33.72 14.66
N SER A 121 24.47 34.96 14.22
CA SER A 121 24.97 36.09 15.00
C SER A 121 26.49 36.20 15.17
N VAL A 122 27.22 36.43 14.08
CA VAL A 122 28.50 37.14 14.14
C VAL A 122 28.52 38.22 13.06
N ASN A 123 28.84 39.46 13.45
CA ASN A 123 29.00 40.58 12.53
C ASN A 123 30.40 40.45 11.89
N THR A 124 30.54 39.57 10.90
CA THR A 124 31.81 39.15 10.30
C THR A 124 32.17 40.00 9.09
N SER A 125 33.48 40.19 8.85
CA SER A 125 33.99 40.89 7.67
C SER A 125 33.62 40.13 6.37
N PRO A 126 33.56 40.78 5.19
CA PRO A 126 33.07 40.17 3.95
C PRO A 126 33.84 38.90 3.50
N ASN A 127 35.13 38.79 3.85
CA ASN A 127 35.91 37.58 3.58
C ASN A 127 35.55 36.40 4.51
N LEU A 128 35.17 36.69 5.76
CA LEU A 128 34.72 35.70 6.73
C LEU A 128 33.29 35.24 6.43
N GLU A 129 32.43 36.13 5.94
CA GLU A 129 31.07 35.79 5.51
C GLU A 129 31.07 34.75 4.38
N ALA A 130 31.97 34.89 3.39
CA ALA A 130 32.10 33.93 2.29
C ALA A 130 32.59 32.55 2.77
N LEU A 131 33.51 32.52 3.74
CA LEU A 131 34.01 31.28 4.34
C LEU A 131 32.93 30.59 5.19
N GLU A 132 32.19 31.37 5.97
CA GLU A 132 31.10 30.91 6.81
C GLU A 132 29.95 30.31 5.97
N LYS A 133 29.57 30.96 4.86
CA LYS A 133 28.60 30.41 3.90
C LYS A 133 29.07 29.07 3.31
N ARG A 134 30.35 28.95 2.93
CA ARG A 134 30.91 27.69 2.41
C ARG A 134 30.91 26.58 3.46
N LEU A 135 31.24 26.89 4.71
CA LEU A 135 31.23 25.94 5.82
C LEU A 135 29.80 25.49 6.16
N GLY A 136 28.86 26.44 6.27
CA GLY A 136 27.45 26.16 6.50
C GLY A 136 26.85 25.27 5.40
N GLN A 137 27.19 25.54 4.13
CA GLN A 137 26.77 24.70 3.01
C GLN A 137 27.36 23.28 3.09
N ARG A 138 28.63 23.11 3.46
CA ARG A 138 29.23 21.78 3.65
C ARG A 138 28.59 21.01 4.80
N ILE A 139 28.33 21.68 5.92
CA ILE A 139 27.65 21.10 7.09
C ILE A 139 26.24 20.66 6.71
N TYR A 140 25.49 21.51 5.98
CA TYR A 140 24.17 21.16 5.45
C TYR A 140 24.22 19.87 4.63
N HIS A 141 25.11 19.79 3.63
CA HIS A 141 25.19 18.60 2.76
C HIS A 141 25.60 17.35 3.54
N PHE A 142 26.53 17.47 4.49
CA PHE A 142 26.96 16.35 5.31
C PHE A 142 25.80 15.80 6.17
N ILE A 143 25.05 16.68 6.85
CA ILE A 143 23.89 16.29 7.65
C ILE A 143 22.81 15.70 6.75
N ALA A 144 22.51 16.36 5.63
CA ALA A 144 21.49 15.90 4.70
C ALA A 144 21.81 14.50 4.16
N ILE A 145 23.02 14.27 3.66
CA ILE A 145 23.46 12.95 3.16
C ILE A 145 23.38 11.89 4.26
N THR A 146 23.82 12.22 5.47
CA THR A 146 23.81 11.28 6.61
C THR A 146 22.39 10.88 6.98
N LEU A 147 21.49 11.86 7.16
CA LEU A 147 20.09 11.60 7.50
C LEU A 147 19.35 10.92 6.35
N THR A 148 19.60 11.30 5.09
CA THR A 148 19.03 10.58 3.94
C THR A 148 19.50 9.13 3.92
N GLY A 149 20.78 8.86 4.16
CA GLY A 149 21.33 7.50 4.26
C GLY A 149 20.67 6.68 5.38
N LEU A 150 20.42 7.28 6.55
CA LEU A 150 19.67 6.62 7.62
C LEU A 150 18.23 6.31 7.22
N GLY A 151 17.56 7.20 6.47
CA GLY A 151 16.22 6.97 5.95
C GLY A 151 16.13 5.76 5.01
N LEU A 152 17.19 5.47 4.25
CA LEU A 152 17.25 4.29 3.39
C LEU A 152 17.29 2.97 4.18
N LEU A 153 17.60 3.02 5.48
CA LEU A 153 17.49 1.84 6.36
C LEU A 153 16.05 1.57 6.80
N PHE A 154 15.14 2.53 6.65
CA PHE A 154 13.74 2.38 7.10
C PHE A 154 13.00 1.20 6.45
N PRO A 155 13.09 0.96 5.11
CA PRO A 155 12.51 -0.24 4.51
C PRO A 155 13.08 -1.53 5.09
N LEU A 156 14.37 -1.57 5.41
CA LEU A 156 14.98 -2.75 6.04
C LEU A 156 14.42 -2.98 7.44
N VAL A 157 14.22 -1.91 8.22
CA VAL A 157 13.57 -1.99 9.53
C VAL A 157 12.14 -2.50 9.39
N LEU A 158 11.37 -2.01 8.42
CA LEU A 158 10.01 -2.50 8.17
C LEU A 158 10.00 -3.98 7.80
N VAL A 159 10.89 -4.41 6.90
CA VAL A 159 11.02 -5.84 6.58
C VAL A 159 11.33 -6.64 7.84
N VAL A 160 12.35 -6.28 8.62
CA VAL A 160 12.72 -7.07 9.81
C VAL A 160 11.62 -7.08 10.88
N THR A 161 10.88 -5.99 11.05
CA THR A 161 9.92 -5.85 12.17
C THR A 161 8.48 -6.25 11.81
N ARG A 162 8.13 -6.27 10.53
CA ARG A 162 6.75 -6.50 10.07
C ARG A 162 6.60 -7.64 9.09
N TYR A 163 7.70 -8.29 8.68
CA TYR A 163 7.62 -9.38 7.70
C TYR A 163 6.64 -10.46 8.13
N ASP A 164 6.72 -10.95 9.37
CA ASP A 164 5.85 -12.04 9.84
C ASP A 164 4.36 -11.64 9.87
N GLU A 165 4.05 -10.35 10.10
CA GLU A 165 2.66 -9.85 10.09
C GLU A 165 2.07 -9.75 8.68
N ILE A 166 2.91 -9.51 7.67
CA ILE A 166 2.49 -9.20 6.29
C ILE A 166 2.74 -10.38 5.35
N ASN A 167 3.63 -11.31 5.71
CA ASN A 167 4.07 -12.38 4.82
C ASN A 167 2.93 -13.34 4.47
N GLN A 168 2.53 -13.31 3.19
CA GLN A 168 1.50 -14.20 2.63
C GLN A 168 2.11 -15.39 1.87
N ALA A 169 3.44 -15.61 1.90
CA ALA A 169 4.10 -16.65 1.10
C ALA A 169 3.59 -18.07 1.40
N ASN A 170 3.14 -18.30 2.64
CA ASN A 170 2.58 -19.58 3.07
C ASN A 170 1.06 -19.52 3.25
N ASN A 171 0.37 -18.55 2.65
CA ASN A 171 -1.08 -18.51 2.66
C ASN A 171 -1.65 -19.57 1.70
N ILE A 172 -1.58 -20.82 2.13
CA ILE A 172 -2.01 -22.01 1.39
C ILE A 172 -3.35 -22.56 1.88
N ALA A 173 -4.05 -21.84 2.77
CA ALA A 173 -5.29 -22.31 3.39
C ALA A 173 -6.37 -22.68 2.36
N ALA A 174 -6.51 -21.89 1.29
CA ALA A 174 -7.42 -22.22 0.19
C ALA A 174 -7.02 -23.54 -0.49
N ARG A 175 -5.72 -23.74 -0.74
CA ARG A 175 -5.18 -24.97 -1.33
C ARG A 175 -5.43 -26.18 -0.45
N GLU A 176 -5.12 -26.08 0.84
CA GLU A 176 -5.32 -27.17 1.81
C GLU A 176 -6.80 -27.56 1.93
N ARG A 177 -7.68 -26.56 1.96
CA ARG A 177 -9.12 -26.79 2.00
C ARG A 177 -9.62 -27.48 0.73
N TRP A 178 -9.12 -27.07 -0.44
CA TRP A 178 -9.46 -27.71 -1.71
C TRP A 178 -8.92 -29.13 -1.84
N HIS A 179 -7.72 -29.42 -1.35
CA HIS A 179 -7.23 -30.79 -1.25
C HIS A 179 -8.13 -31.67 -0.38
N THR A 180 -8.65 -31.12 0.72
CA THR A 180 -9.58 -31.84 1.59
C THR A 180 -10.90 -32.16 0.87
N ILE A 181 -11.49 -31.17 0.18
CA ILE A 181 -12.74 -31.34 -0.58
C ILE A 181 -12.56 -32.36 -1.71
N LEU A 182 -11.46 -32.27 -2.47
CA LEU A 182 -11.18 -33.17 -3.59
C LEU A 182 -10.83 -34.60 -3.15
N ALA A 183 -10.44 -34.79 -1.88
CA ALA A 183 -10.18 -36.10 -1.30
C ALA A 183 -11.44 -36.80 -0.79
N GLU A 184 -12.57 -36.08 -0.67
CA GLU A 184 -13.84 -36.70 -0.32
C GLU A 184 -14.30 -37.65 -1.45
N PRO A 185 -15.01 -38.74 -1.12
CA PRO A 185 -15.58 -39.64 -2.12
C PRO A 185 -16.76 -38.98 -2.83
N VAL A 186 -16.45 -38.08 -3.77
CA VAL A 186 -17.45 -37.38 -4.57
C VAL A 186 -17.95 -38.32 -5.69
N PRO A 187 -19.27 -38.47 -5.91
CA PRO A 187 -19.82 -39.29 -6.98
C PRO A 187 -19.28 -38.89 -8.36
N THR A 188 -19.12 -39.86 -9.27
CA THR A 188 -18.51 -39.70 -10.61
C THR A 188 -19.21 -38.68 -11.53
N GLU A 189 -20.41 -38.22 -11.15
CA GLU A 189 -21.22 -37.23 -11.90
C GLU A 189 -21.69 -36.07 -11.00
N ALA A 190 -21.02 -35.84 -9.87
CA ALA A 190 -21.39 -34.74 -9.02
C ALA A 190 -21.12 -33.39 -9.70
N VAL A 191 -22.09 -32.49 -9.61
CA VAL A 191 -21.93 -31.08 -9.94
C VAL A 191 -21.60 -30.34 -8.66
N LEU A 192 -20.44 -29.69 -8.64
CA LEU A 192 -20.09 -28.79 -7.56
C LEU A 192 -20.78 -27.44 -7.80
N LEU A 193 -21.62 -27.05 -6.85
CA LEU A 193 -22.29 -25.76 -6.89
C LEU A 193 -21.57 -24.78 -5.95
N SER A 194 -21.20 -23.62 -6.48
CA SER A 194 -20.69 -22.49 -5.70
C SER A 194 -21.54 -21.27 -5.96
N ASN A 195 -21.59 -20.36 -4.99
CA ASN A 195 -22.16 -19.03 -5.14
C ASN A 195 -21.18 -18.03 -5.77
N ASP A 196 -19.87 -18.33 -5.82
CA ASP A 196 -18.83 -17.48 -6.42
C ASP A 196 -17.87 -18.31 -7.28
N ARG A 197 -17.52 -17.74 -8.43
CA ARG A 197 -16.46 -18.22 -9.31
C ARG A 197 -15.12 -18.34 -8.59
N ASN A 198 -14.76 -17.39 -7.72
CA ASN A 198 -13.45 -17.37 -7.06
C ASN A 198 -13.27 -18.58 -6.14
N GLU A 199 -14.36 -19.10 -5.58
CA GLU A 199 -14.33 -20.33 -4.79
C GLU A 199 -13.97 -21.53 -5.65
N ILE A 200 -14.47 -21.64 -6.89
CA ILE A 200 -14.22 -22.76 -7.82
C ILE A 200 -12.83 -22.73 -8.46
N MET A 201 -12.22 -21.55 -8.61
CA MET A 201 -10.94 -21.40 -9.34
C MET A 201 -9.81 -22.34 -8.89
N PRO A 202 -9.57 -22.59 -7.59
CA PRO A 202 -8.56 -23.54 -7.15
C PRO A 202 -8.81 -24.96 -7.65
N MET A 203 -10.08 -25.39 -7.78
CA MET A 203 -10.43 -26.70 -8.36
C MET A 203 -9.88 -26.84 -9.78
N TRP A 204 -10.13 -25.84 -10.63
CA TRP A 204 -9.63 -25.83 -12.01
C TRP A 204 -8.12 -25.80 -12.04
N TYR A 205 -7.48 -25.05 -11.14
CA TYR A 205 -6.02 -25.06 -11.02
C TYR A 205 -5.48 -26.47 -10.71
N HIS A 206 -6.06 -27.16 -9.72
CA HIS A 206 -5.65 -28.52 -9.38
C HIS A 206 -5.88 -29.52 -10.54
N GLN A 207 -7.04 -29.46 -11.20
CA GLN A 207 -7.37 -30.34 -12.32
C GLN A 207 -6.48 -30.11 -13.55
N TYR A 208 -6.30 -28.85 -13.98
CA TYR A 208 -5.65 -28.53 -15.25
C TYR A 208 -4.15 -28.25 -15.13
N ALA A 209 -3.69 -27.65 -14.03
CA ALA A 209 -2.28 -27.30 -13.86
C ALA A 209 -1.50 -28.37 -13.10
N GLU A 210 -2.09 -28.97 -12.06
CA GLU A 210 -1.42 -29.98 -11.24
C GLU A 210 -1.77 -31.42 -11.64
N GLY A 211 -2.77 -31.61 -12.49
CA GLY A 211 -3.24 -32.94 -12.91
C GLY A 211 -3.82 -33.77 -11.75
N ALA A 212 -4.23 -33.11 -10.66
CA ALA A 212 -4.70 -33.74 -9.43
C ALA A 212 -6.22 -33.51 -9.27
N GLY A 213 -7.02 -34.58 -9.34
CA GLY A 213 -8.43 -34.55 -8.92
C GLY A 213 -9.44 -35.16 -9.89
N LEU A 214 -10.63 -35.44 -9.35
CA LEU A 214 -11.81 -35.97 -10.03
C LEU A 214 -12.27 -35.05 -11.17
N THR A 215 -12.79 -35.62 -12.25
CA THR A 215 -13.47 -34.91 -13.34
C THR A 215 -14.89 -34.50 -12.90
N CYS A 216 -15.00 -33.57 -11.96
CA CYS A 216 -16.29 -32.98 -11.56
C CYS A 216 -16.51 -31.64 -12.27
N TRP A 217 -17.74 -31.40 -12.71
CA TRP A 217 -18.15 -30.14 -13.31
C TRP A 217 -18.51 -29.15 -12.20
N ALA A 218 -18.04 -27.92 -12.32
CA ALA A 218 -18.41 -26.85 -11.38
C ALA A 218 -19.29 -25.81 -12.08
N PHE A 219 -20.32 -25.38 -11.37
CA PHE A 219 -21.26 -24.36 -11.82
C PHE A 219 -21.34 -23.24 -10.79
N PHE A 220 -21.35 -22.01 -11.28
CA PHE A 220 -21.64 -20.80 -10.52
C PHE A 220 -22.64 -19.95 -11.32
N PRO A 221 -23.59 -19.29 -10.65
CA PRO A 221 -24.55 -18.40 -11.29
C PRO A 221 -23.92 -17.11 -11.83
#